data_AF-A0A397FIC1-F1
#
_entry.id   AF-A0A397FIC1-F1
#
_cell.length_a   1.000
_cell.length_b   1.000
_cell.length_c   1.000
_cell.angle_alpha   90.00
_cell.angle_beta   90.00
_cell.angle_gamma   90.00
#
_symmetry.space_group_name_H-M   'P 1'
#
loop_
_entity.id
_entity.type
_entity.pdbx_description
1 polymer ?
#
loop_
_entity_poly.entity_id
_entity_poly.type
_entity_poly.pdbx_seq_one_letter_code
_entity_poly.pdbx_strand_id
1 'polypeptide(L)'
;MTRGEQQPLLTPTKKNLWRHGGSTPTTKLGWLANTVLVIVALDVVVMLSQLPQLSIVWFVDSALPEWRYEQLPILLTLLKAIVLVVAVFSPYAVLFGLVVIVAILVVLANDAFALDAMTQQEVETQGLEHANLFNILPLMFSVFEGVLLIQAYLKQKRRAQELATAKQQSEDLETSQSTFSESATSASGGKAGISLVKMLMVLRPYFWPHGLNNRVRAMSTYCFLVTSKVLNLYAPMFMARSTNALVAKDYAGALRAVTLYCASILACKVLDELKSVVYLKVKQTAYVEIATMTYEHLHSLSLDWHLKKKLGDVLRSMDRGVESANSVVSYMFLYLLPTILEAYDNLILSLSLIL
;
A
#
# COMPACT_ATOMS: atom_id res chain seq x y z
N MET A 1 -5.83 -76.34 -32.40
CA MET A 1 -7.20 -75.88 -32.08
C MET A 1 -7.12 -74.46 -31.53
N THR A 2 -7.77 -73.53 -32.26
CA THR A 2 -8.40 -72.26 -31.81
C THR A 2 -7.52 -71.21 -31.10
N ARG A 3 -7.12 -70.11 -31.75
CA ARG A 3 -7.89 -68.91 -32.17
C ARG A 3 -8.18 -67.98 -30.98
N GLY A 4 -7.62 -66.77 -31.01
CA GLY A 4 -7.86 -65.72 -30.01
C GLY A 4 -7.00 -64.47 -30.27
N GLU A 5 -7.50 -63.63 -31.17
CA GLU A 5 -6.92 -62.39 -31.69
C GLU A 5 -7.09 -61.18 -30.73
N GLN A 6 -6.24 -60.17 -30.93
CA GLN A 6 -6.45 -58.73 -30.71
C GLN A 6 -6.28 -58.06 -29.32
N GLN A 7 -5.15 -57.34 -29.23
CA GLN A 7 -5.01 -55.88 -29.01
C GLN A 7 -5.02 -55.25 -27.59
N PRO A 8 -4.35 -54.08 -27.45
CA PRO A 8 -3.74 -53.60 -26.22
C PRO A 8 -4.63 -52.60 -25.48
N LEU A 9 -4.61 -52.60 -24.15
CA LEU A 9 -5.40 -51.65 -23.35
C LEU A 9 -4.52 -50.89 -22.34
N LEU A 10 -4.27 -49.63 -22.73
CA LEU A 10 -4.44 -48.41 -21.94
C LEU A 10 -3.45 -48.12 -20.79
N THR A 11 -2.68 -47.06 -21.05
CA THR A 11 -2.04 -46.12 -20.12
C THR A 11 -2.71 -45.97 -18.75
N PRO A 12 -1.96 -45.91 -17.64
CA PRO A 12 -2.52 -45.54 -16.35
C PRO A 12 -2.97 -44.08 -16.40
N THR A 13 -4.29 -43.93 -16.37
CA THR A 13 -5.02 -42.67 -16.41
C THR A 13 -4.78 -41.94 -15.10
N LYS A 14 -4.31 -40.68 -15.20
CA LYS A 14 -4.34 -39.68 -14.14
C LYS A 14 -5.79 -39.53 -13.65
N LYS A 15 -6.14 -40.21 -12.57
CA LYS A 15 -7.37 -39.97 -11.81
C LYS A 15 -6.96 -39.68 -10.38
N ASN A 16 -7.56 -38.62 -9.83
CA ASN A 16 -7.60 -38.24 -8.41
C ASN A 16 -6.80 -36.99 -8.00
N LEU A 17 -6.71 -35.95 -8.86
CA LEU A 17 -6.17 -34.63 -8.44
C LEU A 17 -7.19 -33.48 -8.43
N TRP A 18 -8.50 -33.78 -8.35
CA TRP A 18 -9.54 -32.74 -8.36
C TRP A 18 -10.69 -33.06 -7.40
N ARG A 19 -10.37 -33.37 -6.14
CA ARG A 19 -11.40 -33.44 -5.09
C ARG A 19 -10.95 -32.72 -3.83
N HIS A 20 -10.69 -31.43 -3.95
CA HIS A 20 -10.90 -30.49 -2.86
C HIS A 20 -11.98 -29.49 -3.28
N GLY A 21 -12.91 -29.27 -2.34
CA GLY A 21 -14.22 -28.70 -2.57
C GLY A 21 -14.18 -27.40 -3.35
N GLY A 22 -15.04 -27.33 -4.37
CA GLY A 22 -15.45 -26.07 -4.96
C GLY A 22 -16.19 -25.25 -3.90
N SER A 23 -15.45 -24.46 -3.13
CA SER A 23 -15.94 -23.13 -2.81
C SER A 23 -16.00 -22.41 -4.15
N THR A 24 -17.20 -22.21 -4.67
CA THR A 24 -17.46 -21.24 -5.72
C THR A 24 -16.64 -19.98 -5.42
N PRO A 25 -15.95 -19.39 -6.42
CA PRO A 25 -15.28 -18.11 -6.22
C PRO A 25 -16.36 -17.04 -6.11
N THR A 26 -17.08 -17.02 -4.99
CA THR A 26 -17.74 -15.82 -4.49
C THR A 26 -16.61 -14.87 -4.14
N THR A 27 -16.21 -14.16 -5.18
CA THR A 27 -15.39 -12.96 -5.22
C THR A 27 -15.09 -12.41 -3.82
N LYS A 28 -13.83 -12.44 -3.38
CA LYS A 28 -13.36 -11.59 -2.26
C LYS A 28 -13.45 -10.09 -2.59
N LEU A 29 -13.95 -9.73 -3.77
CA LEU A 29 -14.42 -8.40 -4.15
C LEU A 29 -15.89 -8.16 -3.73
N GLY A 30 -16.65 -9.23 -3.49
CA GLY A 30 -18.06 -9.24 -3.14
C GLY A 30 -18.37 -8.46 -1.88
N TRP A 31 -17.56 -8.53 -0.82
CA TRP A 31 -17.83 -7.73 0.38
C TRP A 31 -17.76 -6.22 0.10
N LEU A 32 -16.73 -5.75 -0.63
CA LEU A 32 -16.60 -4.33 -1.00
C LEU A 32 -17.64 -3.90 -2.03
N ALA A 33 -17.91 -4.74 -3.03
CA ALA A 33 -18.94 -4.47 -4.03
C ALA A 33 -20.33 -4.42 -3.39
N ASN A 34 -20.61 -5.29 -2.41
CA ASN A 34 -21.88 -5.32 -1.69
C ASN A 34 -22.02 -4.12 -0.75
N THR A 35 -20.95 -3.71 -0.03
CA THR A 35 -20.99 -2.48 0.78
C THR A 35 -21.19 -1.23 -0.07
N VAL A 36 -20.54 -1.18 -1.24
CA VAL A 36 -20.73 -0.08 -2.18
C VAL A 36 -22.16 -0.06 -2.72
N LEU A 37 -22.72 -1.22 -3.10
CA LEU A 37 -24.08 -1.31 -3.63
C LEU A 37 -25.13 -0.93 -2.59
N VAL A 38 -24.91 -1.29 -1.32
CA VAL A 38 -25.76 -0.85 -0.19
C VAL A 38 -25.73 0.68 -0.05
N ILE A 39 -24.57 1.30 -0.23
CA ILE A 39 -24.42 2.77 -0.10
C ILE A 39 -25.04 3.49 -1.29
N VAL A 40 -24.88 2.98 -2.51
CA VAL A 40 -25.60 3.52 -3.68
C VAL A 40 -27.11 3.39 -3.48
N ALA A 41 -27.58 2.29 -2.91
CA ALA A 41 -29.00 2.13 -2.58
C ALA A 41 -29.46 3.14 -1.51
N LEU A 42 -28.63 3.43 -0.52
CA LEU A 42 -28.90 4.48 0.47
C LEU A 42 -28.91 5.88 -0.16
N ASP A 43 -28.00 6.20 -1.07
CA ASP A 43 -28.00 7.46 -1.82
C ASP A 43 -29.28 7.61 -2.66
N VAL A 44 -29.74 6.52 -3.29
CA VAL A 44 -31.01 6.52 -4.03
C VAL A 44 -32.18 6.72 -3.07
N VAL A 45 -32.20 6.08 -1.90
CA VAL A 45 -33.25 6.28 -0.88
C VAL A 45 -33.25 7.73 -0.37
N VAL A 46 -32.07 8.30 -0.10
CA VAL A 46 -31.92 9.70 0.28
C VAL A 46 -32.44 10.60 -0.82
N MET A 47 -32.01 10.40 -2.07
CA MET A 47 -32.52 11.16 -3.22
C MET A 47 -34.06 11.06 -3.34
N LEU A 48 -34.61 9.86 -3.24
CA LEU A 48 -36.06 9.62 -3.33
C LEU A 48 -36.84 10.31 -2.19
N SER A 49 -36.25 10.43 -1.00
CA SER A 49 -36.86 11.14 0.13
C SER A 49 -36.99 12.65 -0.09
N GLN A 50 -36.20 13.20 -1.03
CA GLN A 50 -36.07 14.63 -1.31
C GLN A 50 -36.87 15.03 -2.58
N LEU A 51 -37.26 14.04 -3.40
CA LEU A 51 -38.06 14.25 -4.62
C LEU A 51 -39.45 14.87 -4.42
N PRO A 52 -40.20 14.63 -3.32
CA PRO A 52 -41.53 15.22 -3.16
C PRO A 52 -41.53 16.75 -3.05
N GLN A 53 -40.39 17.35 -2.71
CA GLN A 53 -40.22 18.80 -2.63
C GLN A 53 -39.76 19.43 -3.97
N LEU A 54 -39.51 18.60 -4.99
CA LEU A 54 -39.05 19.05 -6.30
C LEU A 54 -40.24 19.60 -7.12
N SER A 55 -40.34 20.92 -7.23
CA SER A 55 -41.31 21.56 -8.12
C SER A 55 -40.71 21.84 -9.50
N ILE A 56 -41.46 21.52 -10.56
CA ILE A 56 -40.98 21.51 -11.97
C ILE A 56 -40.74 22.93 -12.53
N VAL A 57 -41.30 23.96 -11.88
CA VAL A 57 -41.26 25.37 -12.33
C VAL A 57 -39.85 25.98 -12.26
N TRP A 58 -38.94 25.40 -11.49
CA TRP A 58 -37.69 26.05 -11.06
C TRP A 58 -36.44 25.64 -11.84
N PHE A 59 -36.57 24.77 -12.84
CA PHE A 59 -35.47 24.38 -13.72
C PHE A 59 -35.02 25.51 -14.67
N VAL A 60 -35.76 26.61 -14.71
CA VAL A 60 -35.62 27.70 -15.69
C VAL A 60 -34.90 28.94 -15.12
N ASP A 61 -34.88 29.15 -13.80
CA ASP A 61 -34.36 30.38 -13.20
C ASP A 61 -33.21 30.11 -12.21
N SER A 62 -31.97 30.19 -12.70
CA SER A 62 -30.74 29.95 -11.93
C SER A 62 -30.39 31.08 -10.94
N ALA A 63 -31.19 32.15 -10.87
CA ALA A 63 -30.89 33.34 -10.09
C ALA A 63 -31.38 33.26 -8.63
N LEU A 64 -32.17 32.25 -8.26
CA LEU A 64 -32.78 32.15 -6.94
C LEU A 64 -31.89 31.35 -5.96
N PRO A 65 -31.70 31.81 -4.71
CA PRO A 65 -30.83 31.15 -3.73
C PRO A 65 -31.26 29.70 -3.42
N GLU A 66 -32.56 29.43 -3.46
CA GLU A 66 -33.17 28.11 -3.27
C GLU A 66 -32.59 27.04 -4.23
N TRP A 67 -32.26 27.43 -5.47
CA TRP A 67 -31.67 26.52 -6.46
C TRP A 67 -30.32 25.96 -6.00
N ARG A 68 -29.48 26.81 -5.39
CA ARG A 68 -28.13 26.44 -4.99
C ARG A 68 -28.09 25.61 -3.71
N TYR A 69 -29.00 25.84 -2.78
CA TYR A 69 -28.96 25.16 -1.48
C TYR A 69 -29.88 23.94 -1.38
N GLU A 70 -30.92 23.83 -2.22
CA GLU A 70 -31.85 22.70 -2.18
C GLU A 70 -31.68 21.74 -3.36
N GLN A 71 -31.43 22.25 -4.59
CA GLN A 71 -31.43 21.39 -5.79
C GLN A 71 -30.05 20.86 -6.17
N LEU A 72 -29.01 21.68 -5.98
CA LEU A 72 -27.62 21.30 -6.29
C LEU A 72 -27.14 20.07 -5.48
N PRO A 73 -27.46 19.91 -4.18
CA PRO A 73 -27.14 18.68 -3.45
C PRO A 73 -27.80 17.43 -4.05
N ILE A 74 -29.05 17.53 -4.50
CA ILE A 74 -29.79 16.42 -5.12
C ILE A 74 -29.13 16.01 -6.45
N LEU A 75 -28.80 16.98 -7.31
CA LEU A 75 -28.09 16.70 -8.57
C LEU A 75 -26.70 16.10 -8.34
N LEU A 76 -25.97 16.58 -7.33
CA LEU A 76 -24.67 16.02 -6.96
C LEU A 76 -24.80 14.59 -6.43
N THR A 77 -25.88 14.27 -5.69
CA THR A 77 -26.13 12.88 -5.24
C THR A 77 -26.44 11.93 -6.38
N LEU A 78 -27.12 12.40 -7.42
CA LEU A 78 -27.39 11.63 -8.63
C LEU A 78 -26.09 11.40 -9.41
N LEU A 79 -25.32 12.47 -9.63
CA LEU A 79 -24.04 12.41 -10.33
C LEU A 79 -23.04 11.48 -9.62
N LYS A 80 -22.89 11.61 -8.29
CA LYS A 80 -21.97 10.75 -7.52
C LYS A 80 -22.42 9.29 -7.55
N ALA A 81 -23.72 9.00 -7.46
CA ALA A 81 -24.23 7.63 -7.51
C ALA A 81 -23.86 6.94 -8.84
N ILE A 82 -23.98 7.65 -9.97
CA ILE A 82 -23.55 7.14 -11.28
C ILE A 82 -22.04 6.87 -11.30
N VAL A 83 -21.25 7.84 -10.85
CA VAL A 83 -19.78 7.72 -10.82
C VAL A 83 -19.33 6.57 -9.93
N LEU A 84 -20.01 6.36 -8.82
CA LEU A 84 -19.70 5.31 -7.85
C LEU A 84 -20.03 3.93 -8.40
N VAL A 85 -21.17 3.78 -9.12
CA VAL A 85 -21.49 2.56 -9.88
C VAL A 85 -20.39 2.25 -10.90
N VAL A 86 -19.95 3.25 -11.67
CA VAL A 86 -18.86 3.07 -12.66
C VAL A 86 -17.54 2.70 -11.99
N ALA A 87 -17.24 3.29 -10.81
CA ALA A 87 -16.04 3.00 -10.03
C ALA A 87 -15.94 1.55 -9.54
N VAL A 88 -17.07 0.85 -9.35
CA VAL A 88 -17.09 -0.57 -8.96
C VAL A 88 -16.54 -1.48 -10.06
N PHE A 89 -16.81 -1.14 -11.33
CA PHE A 89 -16.51 -2.02 -12.45
C PHE A 89 -15.10 -1.82 -13.03
N SER A 90 -14.45 -0.69 -12.78
CA SER A 90 -13.14 -0.38 -13.37
C SER A 90 -12.13 0.18 -12.37
N PRO A 91 -10.89 -0.35 -12.33
CA PRO A 91 -9.84 0.15 -11.43
C PRO A 91 -9.43 1.59 -11.71
N TYR A 92 -9.45 1.99 -12.98
CA TYR A 92 -9.14 3.36 -13.38
C TYR A 92 -10.27 4.33 -13.02
N ALA A 93 -11.50 3.82 -12.94
CA ALA A 93 -12.67 4.60 -12.52
C ALA A 93 -12.68 4.88 -11.01
N VAL A 94 -11.98 4.11 -10.17
CA VAL A 94 -11.86 4.38 -8.73
C VAL A 94 -11.12 5.70 -8.47
N LEU A 95 -10.02 5.95 -9.19
CA LEU A 95 -9.26 7.20 -9.08
C LEU A 95 -10.07 8.39 -9.57
N PHE A 96 -10.74 8.25 -10.72
CA PHE A 96 -11.64 9.27 -11.24
C PHE A 96 -12.79 9.56 -10.27
N GLY A 97 -13.41 8.52 -9.71
CA GLY A 97 -14.48 8.64 -8.73
C GLY A 97 -14.03 9.34 -7.45
N LEU A 98 -12.81 9.08 -6.97
CA LEU A 98 -12.24 9.76 -5.81
C LEU A 98 -12.09 11.27 -6.07
N VAL A 99 -11.59 11.66 -7.24
CA VAL A 99 -11.48 13.08 -7.63
C VAL A 99 -12.86 13.74 -7.67
N VAL A 100 -13.85 13.08 -8.26
CA VAL A 100 -15.22 13.60 -8.35
C VAL A 100 -15.84 13.74 -6.96
N ILE A 101 -15.74 12.73 -6.09
CA ILE A 101 -16.29 12.80 -4.73
C ILE A 101 -15.62 13.92 -3.91
N VAL A 102 -14.30 14.10 -4.05
CA VAL A 102 -13.59 15.22 -3.40
C VAL A 102 -14.09 16.57 -3.90
N ALA A 103 -14.31 16.72 -5.22
CA ALA A 103 -14.87 17.96 -5.77
C ALA A 103 -16.29 18.24 -5.23
N ILE A 104 -17.13 17.20 -5.15
CA ILE A 104 -18.48 17.29 -4.60
C ILE A 104 -18.44 17.67 -3.11
N LEU A 105 -17.54 17.06 -2.33
CA LEU A 105 -17.33 17.38 -0.92
C LEU A 105 -16.94 18.84 -0.73
N VAL A 106 -16.05 19.38 -1.56
CA VAL A 106 -15.64 20.79 -1.48
C VAL A 106 -16.83 21.73 -1.72
N VAL A 107 -17.67 21.42 -2.72
CA VAL A 107 -18.85 22.25 -3.03
C VAL A 107 -19.86 22.19 -1.88
N LEU A 108 -20.24 21.00 -1.43
CA LEU A 108 -21.22 20.83 -0.34
C LEU A 108 -20.71 21.41 0.98
N ALA A 109 -19.42 21.24 1.30
CA ALA A 109 -18.82 21.80 2.51
C ALA A 109 -18.78 23.33 2.48
N ASN A 110 -18.48 23.93 1.32
CA ASN A 110 -18.54 25.37 1.14
C ASN A 110 -19.97 25.91 1.33
N ASP A 111 -20.95 25.22 0.75
CA ASP A 111 -22.36 25.62 0.89
C ASP A 111 -22.89 25.37 2.31
N ALA A 112 -22.38 24.36 3.03
CA ALA A 112 -22.73 24.09 4.43
C ALA A 112 -22.17 25.17 5.36
N PHE A 113 -20.94 25.59 5.13
CA PHE A 113 -20.33 26.69 5.88
C PHE A 113 -21.02 28.04 5.60
N ALA A 114 -21.49 28.24 4.36
CA ALA A 114 -22.27 29.41 4.01
C ALA A 114 -23.64 29.44 4.71
N LEU A 115 -24.31 28.28 4.83
CA LEU A 115 -25.58 28.15 5.56
C LEU A 115 -25.42 28.36 7.07
N ASP A 116 -24.33 27.86 7.67
CA ASP A 116 -24.03 28.02 9.11
C ASP A 116 -23.68 29.47 9.48
N ALA A 117 -23.24 30.27 8.51
CA ALA A 117 -22.94 31.69 8.68
C ALA A 117 -24.19 32.61 8.62
N MET A 118 -25.33 32.11 8.14
CA MET A 118 -26.57 32.91 8.02
C MET A 118 -27.32 32.99 9.36
N THR A 119 -27.96 34.13 9.63
CA THR A 119 -28.79 34.28 10.82
C THR A 119 -30.16 33.63 10.64
N GLN A 120 -30.78 33.19 11.73
CA GLN A 120 -32.06 32.46 11.70
C GLN A 120 -33.18 33.25 10.99
N GLN A 121 -33.12 34.58 11.05
CA GLN A 121 -34.06 35.49 10.40
C GLN A 121 -33.86 35.60 8.88
N GLU A 122 -32.61 35.50 8.40
CA GLU A 122 -32.30 35.49 6.97
C GLU A 122 -32.76 34.19 6.30
N VAL A 123 -32.60 33.05 6.99
CA VAL A 123 -33.05 31.73 6.52
C VAL A 123 -34.56 31.69 6.30
N GLU A 124 -35.33 32.26 7.23
CA GLU A 124 -36.80 32.31 7.15
C GLU A 124 -37.29 33.26 6.05
N THR A 125 -36.62 34.41 5.85
CA THR A 125 -36.95 35.36 4.77
C THR A 125 -36.67 34.85 3.37
N GLN A 126 -35.72 33.92 3.23
CA GLN A 126 -35.32 33.34 1.95
C GLN A 126 -35.99 31.98 1.68
N GLY A 127 -36.77 31.43 2.61
CA GLY A 127 -37.46 30.14 2.43
C GLY A 127 -36.55 28.91 2.59
N LEU A 128 -35.36 29.04 3.19
CA LEU A 128 -34.33 27.99 3.29
C LEU A 128 -34.49 27.06 4.52
N GLU A 129 -35.69 26.89 5.07
CA GLU A 129 -35.91 26.13 6.29
C GLU A 129 -35.40 24.68 6.21
N HIS A 130 -35.37 24.09 5.01
CA HIS A 130 -34.99 22.70 4.77
C HIS A 130 -33.57 22.54 4.18
N ALA A 131 -32.96 23.63 3.72
CA ALA A 131 -31.68 23.64 3.02
C ALA A 131 -30.53 23.01 3.83
N ASN A 132 -30.50 23.23 5.14
CA ASN A 132 -29.44 22.68 5.99
C ASN A 132 -29.53 21.14 6.07
N LEU A 133 -30.75 20.60 6.17
CA LEU A 133 -31.00 19.16 6.16
C LEU A 133 -30.62 18.53 4.81
N PHE A 134 -30.95 19.22 3.71
CA PHE A 134 -30.69 18.79 2.34
C PHE A 134 -29.21 18.82 1.96
N ASN A 135 -28.39 19.66 2.60
CA ASN A 135 -26.96 19.71 2.33
C ASN A 135 -26.14 18.78 3.25
N ILE A 136 -26.46 18.72 4.55
CA ILE A 136 -25.69 17.92 5.53
C ILE A 136 -25.77 16.42 5.21
N LEU A 137 -26.94 15.93 4.81
CA LEU A 137 -27.15 14.49 4.60
C LEU A 137 -26.31 13.95 3.41
N PRO A 138 -26.35 14.54 2.20
CA PRO A 138 -25.42 14.22 1.11
C PRO A 138 -23.94 14.36 1.46
N LEU A 139 -23.57 15.39 2.22
CA LEU A 139 -22.20 15.65 2.64
C LEU A 139 -21.67 14.49 3.50
N MET A 140 -22.44 14.06 4.49
CA MET A 140 -22.08 12.92 5.35
C MET A 140 -21.85 11.64 4.53
N PHE A 141 -22.76 11.32 3.60
CA PHE A 141 -22.61 10.13 2.74
C PHE A 141 -21.38 10.22 1.83
N SER A 142 -21.11 11.39 1.23
CA SER A 142 -19.91 11.57 0.40
C SER A 142 -18.59 11.38 1.16
N VAL A 143 -18.53 11.70 2.46
CA VAL A 143 -17.35 11.41 3.29
C VAL A 143 -17.15 9.90 3.45
N PHE A 144 -18.22 9.15 3.74
CA PHE A 144 -18.15 7.70 3.88
C PHE A 144 -17.73 7.02 2.56
N GLU A 145 -18.28 7.45 1.44
CA GLU A 145 -17.93 6.95 0.10
C GLU A 145 -16.46 7.21 -0.23
N GLY A 146 -15.96 8.41 0.07
CA GLY A 146 -14.56 8.76 -0.13
C GLY A 146 -13.62 7.82 0.64
N VAL A 147 -13.92 7.53 1.91
CA VAL A 147 -13.17 6.58 2.73
C VAL A 147 -13.21 5.17 2.12
N LEU A 148 -14.35 4.73 1.64
CA LEU A 148 -14.50 3.40 1.03
C LEU A 148 -13.76 3.27 -0.30
N LEU A 149 -13.78 4.29 -1.15
CA LEU A 149 -12.98 4.30 -2.38
C LEU A 149 -11.49 4.28 -2.08
N ILE A 150 -11.04 5.02 -1.04
CA ILE A 150 -9.65 4.96 -0.58
C ILE A 150 -9.29 3.55 -0.12
N GLN A 151 -10.14 2.91 0.68
CA GLN A 151 -9.90 1.53 1.12
C GLN A 151 -9.88 0.54 -0.06
N ALA A 152 -10.79 0.70 -1.04
CA ALA A 152 -10.83 -0.11 -2.24
C ALA A 152 -9.54 0.05 -3.06
N TYR A 153 -9.09 1.29 -3.26
CA TYR A 153 -7.84 1.62 -3.95
C TYR A 153 -6.62 1.01 -3.26
N LEU A 154 -6.49 1.18 -1.94
CA LEU A 154 -5.37 0.64 -1.16
C LEU A 154 -5.36 -0.89 -1.17
N LYS A 155 -6.52 -1.52 -1.07
CA LYS A 155 -6.65 -2.98 -1.13
C LYS A 155 -6.27 -3.51 -2.50
N GLN A 156 -6.64 -2.81 -3.57
CA GLN A 156 -6.26 -3.18 -4.93
C GLN A 156 -4.75 -3.06 -5.16
N LYS A 157 -4.13 -1.96 -4.67
CA LYS A 157 -2.68 -1.78 -4.71
C LYS A 157 -1.94 -2.88 -3.92
N ARG A 158 -2.46 -3.24 -2.75
CA ARG A 158 -1.92 -4.35 -1.93
C ARG A 158 -2.02 -5.69 -2.66
N ARG A 159 -3.14 -5.98 -3.32
CA ARG A 159 -3.29 -7.18 -4.15
C ARG A 159 -2.34 -7.22 -5.33
N ALA A 160 -2.10 -6.09 -5.99
CA ALA A 160 -1.13 -6.02 -7.09
C ALA A 160 0.29 -6.34 -6.59
N GLN A 161 0.65 -5.86 -5.39
CA GLN A 161 1.90 -6.24 -4.72
C GLN A 161 1.92 -7.72 -4.30
N GLU A 162 0.84 -8.23 -3.70
CA GLU A 162 0.72 -9.64 -3.32
C GLU A 162 0.83 -10.55 -4.53
N LEU A 163 0.21 -10.20 -5.66
CA LEU A 163 0.28 -10.96 -6.90
C LEU A 163 1.67 -10.91 -7.53
N ALA A 164 2.34 -9.74 -7.50
CA ALA A 164 3.72 -9.62 -7.96
C ALA A 164 4.69 -10.45 -7.09
N THR A 165 4.51 -10.40 -5.77
CA THR A 165 5.29 -11.18 -4.80
C THR A 165 5.00 -12.67 -4.92
N ALA A 166 3.74 -13.06 -5.13
CA ALA A 166 3.33 -14.44 -5.35
C ALA A 166 3.81 -14.98 -6.70
N LYS A 167 3.86 -14.14 -7.73
CA LYS A 167 4.40 -14.50 -9.05
C LYS A 167 5.91 -14.71 -8.99
N GLN A 168 6.63 -13.85 -8.27
CA GLN A 168 8.03 -14.09 -7.92
C GLN A 168 8.19 -15.38 -7.10
N GLN A 169 7.37 -15.60 -6.07
CA GLN A 169 7.41 -16.84 -5.28
C GLN A 169 7.07 -18.09 -6.10
N SER A 170 6.15 -18.02 -7.06
CA SER A 170 5.81 -19.15 -7.93
C SER A 170 6.91 -19.42 -8.96
N GLU A 171 7.52 -18.37 -9.52
CA GLU A 171 8.71 -18.50 -10.37
C GLU A 171 9.87 -19.09 -9.56
N ASP A 172 10.02 -18.72 -8.29
CA ASP A 172 10.98 -19.28 -7.34
C ASP A 172 10.61 -20.72 -6.93
N LEU A 173 9.32 -21.07 -6.85
CA LEU A 173 8.81 -22.40 -6.49
C LEU A 173 8.85 -23.41 -7.65
N GLU A 174 8.58 -23.01 -8.89
CA GLU A 174 8.82 -23.86 -10.08
C GLU A 174 10.33 -24.04 -10.31
N THR A 175 11.08 -22.97 -10.02
CA THR A 175 12.53 -22.99 -9.91
C THR A 175 12.96 -23.95 -8.79
N SER A 176 12.29 -23.97 -7.64
CA SER A 176 12.64 -24.83 -6.51
C SER A 176 12.10 -26.25 -6.60
N GLN A 177 10.96 -26.55 -7.24
CA GLN A 177 10.40 -27.90 -7.41
C GLN A 177 11.26 -28.74 -8.36
N SER A 178 11.79 -28.11 -9.41
CA SER A 178 12.83 -28.71 -10.25
C SER A 178 14.15 -28.98 -9.49
N THR A 179 14.33 -28.40 -8.29
CA THR A 179 15.55 -28.59 -7.45
C THR A 179 15.29 -29.42 -6.18
N PHE A 180 14.06 -29.43 -5.68
CA PHE A 180 13.65 -30.12 -4.47
C PHE A 180 13.47 -31.62 -4.72
N SER A 181 13.04 -32.00 -5.93
CA SER A 181 12.97 -33.42 -6.32
C SER A 181 14.35 -34.09 -6.39
N GLU A 182 15.44 -33.32 -6.46
CA GLU A 182 16.83 -33.82 -6.41
C GLU A 182 17.46 -33.67 -5.01
N SER A 183 16.91 -32.79 -4.15
CA SER A 183 17.46 -32.48 -2.81
C SER A 183 16.79 -33.24 -1.66
N ALA A 184 15.56 -33.72 -1.81
CA ALA A 184 14.81 -34.42 -0.75
C ALA A 184 15.46 -35.74 -0.28
N THR A 185 16.44 -36.28 -1.02
CA THR A 185 17.17 -37.48 -0.65
C THR A 185 18.39 -37.20 0.26
N SER A 186 18.74 -35.93 0.56
CA SER A 186 20.06 -35.61 1.17
C SER A 186 20.06 -34.72 2.42
N ALA A 187 18.91 -34.27 2.94
CA ALA A 187 18.87 -33.33 4.06
C ALA A 187 18.19 -33.90 5.31
N SER A 188 18.75 -35.00 5.84
CA SER A 188 18.62 -35.36 7.26
C SER A 188 20.00 -35.22 7.90
N GLY A 189 20.22 -34.13 8.63
CA GLY A 189 21.50 -33.91 9.30
C GLY A 189 21.65 -32.48 9.81
N GLY A 190 21.14 -32.20 11.01
CA GLY A 190 21.38 -30.92 11.68
C GLY A 190 22.86 -30.70 11.98
N LYS A 191 23.38 -29.50 11.67
CA LYS A 191 24.63 -28.96 12.22
C LYS A 191 24.55 -27.43 12.29
N ALA A 192 25.07 -26.92 13.41
CA ALA A 192 25.16 -25.56 13.94
C ALA A 192 25.00 -24.40 12.93
N GLY A 193 24.06 -23.49 13.24
CA GLY A 193 23.86 -22.24 12.52
C GLY A 193 25.13 -21.40 12.45
N ILE A 194 25.39 -20.84 11.28
CA ILE A 194 26.51 -19.92 11.02
C ILE A 194 26.38 -18.73 11.99
N SER A 195 27.48 -18.39 12.67
CA SER A 195 27.52 -17.20 13.54
C SER A 195 27.21 -15.94 12.73
N LEU A 196 26.26 -15.12 13.23
CA LEU A 196 25.87 -13.84 12.62
C LEU A 196 27.09 -12.95 12.30
N VAL A 197 28.16 -13.04 13.08
CA VAL A 197 29.40 -12.27 12.87
C VAL A 197 30.10 -12.69 11.58
N LYS A 198 30.19 -13.99 11.29
CA LYS A 198 30.79 -14.48 10.03
C LYS A 198 29.93 -14.12 8.83
N MET A 199 28.61 -14.19 8.98
CA MET A 199 27.67 -13.75 7.94
C MET A 199 27.84 -12.25 7.65
N LEU A 200 27.92 -11.41 8.69
CA LEU A 200 28.12 -9.97 8.54
C LEU A 200 29.48 -9.63 7.89
N MET A 201 30.51 -10.42 8.18
CA MET A 201 31.86 -10.24 7.62
C MET A 201 31.92 -10.57 6.12
N VAL A 202 31.20 -11.61 5.67
CA VAL A 202 31.06 -11.95 4.24
C VAL A 202 30.23 -10.89 3.50
N LEU A 203 29.27 -10.27 4.19
CA LEU A 203 28.40 -9.22 3.65
C LEU A 203 28.99 -7.80 3.75
N ARG A 204 30.25 -7.66 4.19
CA ARG A 204 30.99 -6.39 4.22
C ARG A 204 30.85 -5.53 2.95
N PRO A 205 30.87 -6.07 1.71
CA PRO A 205 30.71 -5.27 0.49
C PRO A 205 29.42 -4.46 0.45
N TYR A 206 28.39 -4.92 1.18
CA TYR A 206 27.09 -4.26 1.26
C TYR A 206 27.10 -3.01 2.15
N PHE A 207 27.89 -3.05 3.23
CA PHE A 207 28.04 -1.92 4.17
C PHE A 207 29.07 -0.90 3.68
N TRP A 208 30.13 -1.40 3.02
CA TRP A 208 31.28 -0.59 2.64
C TRP A 208 31.83 -1.01 1.27
N PRO A 209 31.14 -0.61 0.19
CA PRO A 209 31.56 -0.94 -1.17
C PRO A 209 32.93 -0.31 -1.48
N HIS A 210 33.71 -0.99 -2.31
CA HIS A 210 34.98 -0.44 -2.80
C HIS A 210 34.73 0.76 -3.73
N GLY A 211 35.45 1.86 -3.52
CA GLY A 211 35.36 3.11 -4.30
C GLY A 211 34.77 4.31 -3.53
N LEU A 212 35.39 5.48 -3.67
CA LEU A 212 35.01 6.71 -2.96
C LEU A 212 33.57 7.15 -3.28
N ASN A 213 33.13 7.07 -4.55
CA ASN A 213 31.77 7.44 -4.94
C ASN A 213 30.70 6.55 -4.30
N ASN A 214 30.94 5.24 -4.18
CA ASN A 214 29.98 4.32 -3.58
C ASN A 214 29.93 4.46 -2.05
N ARG A 215 31.05 4.80 -1.41
CA ARG A 215 31.09 5.14 0.02
C ARG A 215 30.29 6.40 0.36
N VAL A 216 30.43 7.45 -0.44
CA VAL A 216 29.64 8.68 -0.27
C VAL A 216 28.15 8.41 -0.46
N ARG A 217 27.78 7.57 -1.44
CA ARG A 217 26.38 7.17 -1.65
C ARG A 217 25.82 6.33 -0.48
N ALA A 218 26.59 5.39 0.04
CA ALA A 218 26.21 4.62 1.23
C ALA A 218 26.01 5.55 2.44
N MET A 219 26.99 6.44 2.72
CA MET A 219 26.90 7.46 3.76
C MET A 219 25.67 8.37 3.61
N SER A 220 25.36 8.81 2.38
CA SER A 220 24.17 9.64 2.13
C SER A 220 22.87 8.89 2.46
N THR A 221 22.83 7.58 2.21
CA THR A 221 21.67 6.73 2.55
C THR A 221 21.47 6.67 4.06
N TYR A 222 22.55 6.46 4.83
CA TYR A 222 22.49 6.48 6.29
C TYR A 222 22.06 7.85 6.82
N CYS A 223 22.57 8.93 6.25
CA CYS A 223 22.19 10.29 6.63
C CYS A 223 20.69 10.54 6.41
N PHE A 224 20.15 10.18 5.24
CA PHE A 224 18.73 10.30 4.95
C PHE A 224 17.86 9.43 5.85
N LEU A 225 18.32 8.21 6.15
CA LEU A 225 17.63 7.29 7.06
C LEU A 225 17.50 7.90 8.46
N VAL A 226 18.62 8.35 9.04
CA VAL A 226 18.63 8.95 10.38
C VAL A 226 17.77 10.21 10.40
N THR A 227 17.92 11.09 9.40
CA THR A 227 17.14 12.33 9.31
C THR A 227 15.64 12.06 9.25
N SER A 228 15.21 11.10 8.41
CA SER A 228 13.80 10.73 8.30
C SER A 228 13.22 10.21 9.63
N LYS A 229 13.97 9.35 10.34
CA LYS A 229 13.53 8.80 11.63
C LYS A 229 13.44 9.86 12.72
N VAL A 230 14.41 10.74 12.79
CA VAL A 230 14.38 11.89 13.70
C VAL A 230 13.15 12.75 13.43
N LEU A 231 12.85 13.09 12.17
CA LEU A 231 11.65 13.85 11.82
C LEU A 231 10.35 13.11 12.24
N ASN A 232 10.31 11.79 12.07
CA ASN A 232 9.16 10.99 12.50
C ASN A 232 8.94 11.04 14.01
N LEU A 233 10.03 10.97 14.79
CA LEU A 233 10.02 11.06 16.25
C LEU A 233 9.57 12.45 16.74
N TYR A 234 9.97 13.53 16.06
CA TYR A 234 9.59 14.90 16.42
C TYR A 234 8.19 15.29 15.95
N ALA A 235 7.61 14.61 14.95
CA ALA A 235 6.27 14.90 14.45
C ALA A 235 5.20 15.00 15.56
N PRO A 236 5.04 14.04 16.49
CA PRO A 236 4.04 14.13 17.55
C PRO A 236 4.23 15.34 18.50
N MET A 237 5.46 15.85 18.66
CA MET A 237 5.71 17.06 19.46
C MET A 237 5.09 18.32 18.84
N PHE A 238 5.09 18.43 17.50
CA PHE A 238 4.42 19.54 16.82
C PHE A 238 2.89 19.45 16.95
N MET A 239 2.34 18.24 16.93
CA MET A 239 0.92 18.00 17.20
C MET A 239 0.55 18.44 18.62
N ALA A 240 1.36 18.08 19.62
CA ALA A 240 1.15 18.50 21.01
C ALA A 240 1.16 20.04 21.16
N ARG A 241 2.09 20.74 20.49
CA ARG A 241 2.13 22.20 20.47
C ARG A 241 0.89 22.83 19.82
N SER A 242 0.39 22.24 18.74
CA SER A 242 -0.84 22.69 18.10
C SER A 242 -2.04 22.62 19.04
N THR A 243 -2.22 21.49 19.71
CA THR A 243 -3.33 21.30 20.65
C THR A 243 -3.21 22.25 21.85
N ASN A 244 -2.01 22.47 22.38
CA ASN A 244 -1.79 23.42 23.48
C ASN A 244 -2.10 24.87 23.08
N ALA A 245 -1.72 25.30 21.87
CA ALA A 245 -2.05 26.64 21.36
C ALA A 245 -3.57 26.82 21.18
N LEU A 246 -4.27 25.76 20.76
CA LEU A 246 -5.73 25.77 20.62
C LEU A 246 -6.44 25.89 21.98
N VAL A 247 -5.94 25.19 23.01
CA VAL A 247 -6.43 25.32 24.39
C VAL A 247 -6.19 26.74 24.93
N ALA A 248 -5.07 27.37 24.58
CA ALA A 248 -4.75 28.75 24.94
C ALA A 248 -5.51 29.82 24.14
N LYS A 249 -6.41 29.42 23.22
CA LYS A 249 -7.14 30.30 22.29
C LYS A 249 -6.25 31.13 21.35
N ASP A 250 -5.00 30.71 21.11
CA ASP A 250 -4.13 31.30 20.10
C ASP A 250 -4.28 30.56 18.76
N TYR A 251 -5.26 31.01 17.96
CA TYR A 251 -5.56 30.44 16.66
C TYR A 251 -4.39 30.58 15.67
N ALA A 252 -3.64 31.68 15.72
CA ALA A 252 -2.50 31.90 14.83
C ALA A 252 -1.33 30.97 15.17
N GLY A 253 -1.06 30.75 16.46
CA GLY A 253 -0.07 29.78 16.93
C GLY A 253 -0.45 28.34 16.57
N ALA A 254 -1.72 27.97 16.74
CA ALA A 254 -2.22 26.64 16.39
C ALA A 254 -2.06 26.35 14.89
N LEU A 255 -2.43 27.29 14.01
CA LEU A 255 -2.38 27.10 12.56
C LEU A 255 -0.94 26.94 12.05
N ARG A 256 0.03 27.68 12.61
CA ARG A 256 1.47 27.49 12.32
C ARG A 256 1.95 26.11 12.75
N ALA A 257 1.57 25.66 13.94
CA ALA A 257 1.98 24.36 14.47
C ALA A 257 1.40 23.18 13.67
N VAL A 258 0.12 23.26 13.24
CA VAL A 258 -0.48 22.26 12.32
C VAL A 258 0.26 22.22 10.99
N THR A 259 0.55 23.39 10.42
CA THR A 259 1.25 23.46 9.13
C THR A 259 2.64 22.83 9.22
N LEU A 260 3.38 23.10 10.30
CA LEU A 260 4.67 22.47 10.58
C LEU A 260 4.57 20.96 10.79
N TYR A 261 3.52 20.49 11.46
CA TYR A 261 3.26 19.05 11.63
C TYR A 261 3.04 18.37 10.27
N CYS A 262 2.13 18.90 9.44
CA CYS A 262 1.87 18.37 8.10
C CYS A 262 3.12 18.40 7.21
N ALA A 263 3.87 19.50 7.24
CA ALA A 263 5.12 19.63 6.50
C ALA A 263 6.18 18.61 6.96
N SER A 264 6.28 18.37 8.27
CA SER A 264 7.24 17.40 8.84
C SER A 264 6.91 15.96 8.44
N ILE A 265 5.63 15.58 8.45
CA ILE A 265 5.21 14.24 7.98
C ILE A 265 5.47 14.08 6.50
N LEU A 266 5.14 15.09 5.68
CA LEU A 266 5.40 15.05 4.25
C LEU A 266 6.90 14.93 3.98
N ALA A 267 7.73 15.73 4.66
CA ALA A 267 9.19 15.66 4.54
C ALA A 267 9.72 14.28 4.94
N CYS A 268 9.25 13.70 6.04
CA CYS A 268 9.62 12.34 6.47
C CYS A 268 9.32 11.31 5.37
N LYS A 269 8.11 11.33 4.79
CA LYS A 269 7.74 10.40 3.69
C LYS A 269 8.61 10.58 2.45
N VAL A 270 8.89 11.81 2.05
CA VAL A 270 9.75 12.10 0.90
C VAL A 270 11.18 11.59 1.13
N LEU A 271 11.74 11.80 2.33
CA LEU A 271 13.07 11.31 2.70
C LEU A 271 13.11 9.77 2.76
N ASP A 272 12.04 9.13 3.22
CA ASP A 272 11.92 7.67 3.25
C ASP A 272 11.85 7.03 1.85
N GLU A 273 11.25 7.70 0.88
CA GLU A 273 11.28 7.24 -0.51
C GLU A 273 12.66 7.52 -1.13
N LEU A 274 13.23 8.70 -0.88
CA LEU A 274 14.53 9.09 -1.42
C LEU A 274 15.65 8.16 -0.92
N LYS A 275 15.67 7.81 0.38
CA LYS A 275 16.63 6.83 0.92
C LYS A 275 16.51 5.48 0.20
N SER A 276 15.30 5.06 -0.13
CA SER A 276 15.03 3.75 -0.74
C SER A 276 15.54 3.72 -2.19
N VAL A 277 15.37 4.83 -2.92
CA VAL A 277 15.91 5.02 -4.28
C VAL A 277 17.44 5.06 -4.27
N VAL A 278 18.05 5.79 -3.34
CA VAL A 278 19.52 5.87 -3.23
C VAL A 278 20.12 4.52 -2.83
N TYR A 279 19.50 3.82 -1.88
CA TYR A 279 19.92 2.50 -1.41
C TYR A 279 19.87 1.45 -2.53
N LEU A 280 18.89 1.51 -3.44
CA LEU A 280 18.76 0.58 -4.55
C LEU A 280 20.04 0.51 -5.41
N LYS A 281 20.69 1.65 -5.65
CA LYS A 281 21.96 1.71 -6.41
C LYS A 281 23.13 1.10 -5.65
N VAL A 282 23.18 1.29 -4.33
CA VAL A 282 24.20 0.67 -3.46
C VAL A 282 24.03 -0.84 -3.43
N LYS A 283 22.79 -1.31 -3.23
CA LYS A 283 22.41 -2.73 -3.29
C LYS A 283 22.87 -3.39 -4.58
N GLN A 284 22.58 -2.76 -5.72
CA GLN A 284 22.93 -3.34 -7.02
C GLN A 284 24.44 -3.47 -7.21
N THR A 285 25.22 -2.50 -6.71
CA THR A 285 26.68 -2.57 -6.75
C THR A 285 27.20 -3.72 -5.87
N ALA A 286 26.70 -3.82 -4.65
CA ALA A 286 27.09 -4.89 -3.73
C ALA A 286 26.70 -6.29 -4.26
N TYR A 287 25.55 -6.40 -4.93
CA TYR A 287 25.12 -7.63 -5.60
C TYR A 287 26.13 -8.07 -6.66
N VAL A 288 26.54 -7.15 -7.55
CA VAL A 288 27.52 -7.45 -8.60
C VAL A 288 28.86 -7.84 -8.00
N GLU A 289 29.33 -7.13 -6.96
CA GLU A 289 30.61 -7.43 -6.30
C GLU A 289 30.62 -8.84 -5.67
N ILE A 290 29.55 -9.23 -4.98
CA ILE A 290 29.43 -10.57 -4.37
C ILE A 290 29.32 -11.65 -5.45
N ALA A 291 28.55 -11.41 -6.51
CA ALA A 291 28.43 -12.33 -7.63
C ALA A 291 29.78 -12.56 -8.33
N THR A 292 30.54 -11.48 -8.57
CA THR A 292 31.88 -11.55 -9.17
C THR A 292 32.86 -12.31 -8.27
N MET A 293 32.92 -12.00 -6.97
CA MET A 293 33.81 -12.71 -6.05
C MET A 293 33.49 -14.21 -5.98
N THR A 294 32.20 -14.56 -6.00
CA THR A 294 31.76 -15.97 -5.96
C THR A 294 32.11 -16.68 -7.26
N TYR A 295 31.94 -16.01 -8.40
CA TYR A 295 32.30 -16.54 -9.71
C TYR A 295 33.81 -16.75 -9.88
N GLU A 296 34.62 -15.77 -9.46
CA GLU A 296 36.09 -15.86 -9.45
C GLU A 296 36.56 -17.03 -8.58
N HIS A 297 35.97 -17.19 -7.40
CA HIS A 297 36.26 -18.32 -6.53
C HIS A 297 35.94 -19.65 -7.23
N LEU A 298 34.78 -19.74 -7.88
CA LEU A 298 34.38 -20.93 -8.63
C LEU A 298 35.37 -21.27 -9.74
N HIS A 299 35.81 -20.26 -10.50
CA HIS A 299 36.75 -20.44 -11.60
C HIS A 299 38.17 -20.84 -11.11
N SER A 300 38.55 -20.43 -9.90
CA SER A 300 39.85 -20.78 -9.29
C SER A 300 39.97 -22.24 -8.84
N LEU A 301 38.89 -23.01 -8.84
CA LEU A 301 38.89 -24.40 -8.40
C LEU A 301 39.54 -25.34 -9.44
N SER A 302 40.12 -26.44 -8.93
CA SER A 302 40.80 -27.45 -9.76
C SER A 302 39.89 -28.03 -10.86
N LEU A 303 40.50 -28.45 -11.97
CA LEU A 303 39.80 -29.09 -13.09
C LEU A 303 39.07 -30.39 -12.68
N ASP A 304 39.64 -31.15 -11.74
CA ASP A 304 39.02 -32.36 -11.18
C ASP A 304 37.67 -32.06 -10.49
N TRP A 305 37.55 -30.90 -9.84
CA TRP A 305 36.29 -30.45 -9.25
C TRP A 305 35.25 -30.12 -10.33
N HIS A 306 35.67 -29.43 -11.39
CA HIS A 306 34.80 -29.04 -12.50
C HIS A 306 34.28 -30.25 -13.30
N LEU A 307 35.09 -31.31 -13.45
CA LEU A 307 34.68 -32.54 -14.17
C LEU A 307 33.70 -33.42 -13.36
N LYS A 308 33.73 -33.34 -12.02
CA LYS A 308 32.87 -34.14 -11.13
C LYS A 308 31.48 -33.55 -10.89
N LYS A 309 31.22 -32.30 -11.28
CA LYS A 309 29.97 -31.57 -10.98
C LYS A 309 29.29 -31.07 -12.25
N LYS A 310 27.96 -31.12 -12.27
CA LYS A 310 27.15 -30.49 -13.31
C LYS A 310 27.25 -28.97 -13.16
N LEU A 311 27.88 -28.27 -14.11
CA LEU A 311 28.08 -26.81 -14.07
C LEU A 311 26.78 -26.04 -13.90
N GLY A 312 25.68 -26.50 -14.53
CA GLY A 312 24.36 -25.88 -14.42
C GLY A 312 23.81 -25.88 -12.99
N ASP A 313 23.99 -26.97 -12.24
CA ASP A 313 23.50 -27.07 -10.86
C ASP A 313 24.33 -26.18 -9.93
N VAL A 314 25.64 -26.12 -10.15
CA VAL A 314 26.56 -25.26 -9.41
C VAL A 314 26.22 -23.79 -9.65
N LEU A 315 26.08 -23.36 -10.91
CA LEU A 315 25.78 -21.97 -11.25
C LEU A 315 24.42 -21.53 -10.69
N ARG A 316 23.42 -22.42 -10.79
CA ARG A 316 22.09 -22.19 -10.20
C ARG A 316 22.12 -22.13 -8.68
N SER A 317 22.96 -22.94 -8.04
CA SER A 317 23.16 -22.88 -6.58
C SER A 317 23.86 -21.58 -6.15
N MET A 318 24.80 -21.09 -6.96
CA MET A 318 25.47 -19.80 -6.77
C MET A 318 24.48 -18.65 -6.88
N ASP A 319 23.73 -18.56 -7.99
CA ASP A 319 22.77 -17.47 -8.22
C ASP A 319 21.74 -17.39 -7.10
N ARG A 320 21.21 -18.54 -6.65
CA ARG A 320 20.30 -18.59 -5.49
C ARG A 320 20.98 -18.21 -4.19
N GLY A 321 22.24 -18.60 -3.99
CA GLY A 321 23.03 -18.22 -2.83
C GLY A 321 23.19 -16.70 -2.74
N VAL A 322 23.57 -16.06 -3.84
CA VAL A 322 23.74 -14.61 -3.93
C VAL A 322 22.40 -13.88 -3.75
N GLU A 323 21.33 -14.35 -4.38
CA GLU A 323 19.99 -13.75 -4.24
C GLU A 323 19.46 -13.88 -2.80
N SER A 324 19.63 -15.05 -2.17
CA SER A 324 19.23 -15.25 -0.78
C SER A 324 20.00 -14.33 0.18
N ALA A 325 21.30 -14.17 -0.02
CA ALA A 325 22.12 -13.25 0.76
C ALA A 325 21.65 -11.80 0.58
N ASN A 326 21.38 -11.38 -0.67
CA ASN A 326 20.88 -10.05 -0.97
C ASN A 326 19.51 -9.76 -0.32
N SER A 327 18.60 -10.74 -0.33
CA SER A 327 17.29 -10.63 0.30
C SER A 327 17.40 -10.48 1.83
N VAL A 328 18.22 -11.31 2.48
CA VAL A 328 18.45 -11.22 3.94
C VAL A 328 19.03 -9.86 4.32
N VAL A 329 20.04 -9.39 3.60
CA VAL A 329 20.64 -8.08 3.86
C VAL A 329 19.64 -6.96 3.66
N SER A 330 18.92 -6.97 2.54
CA SER A 330 17.87 -5.98 2.25
C SER A 330 16.85 -5.94 3.38
N TYR A 331 16.43 -7.10 3.89
CA TYR A 331 15.47 -7.17 4.98
C TYR A 331 16.03 -6.62 6.30
N MET A 332 17.25 -7.04 6.68
CA MET A 332 17.88 -6.56 7.91
C MET A 332 18.10 -5.05 7.92
N PHE A 333 18.44 -4.46 6.77
CA PHE A 333 18.68 -3.02 6.67
C PHE A 333 17.43 -2.17 6.52
N LEU A 334 16.46 -2.61 5.72
CA LEU A 334 15.29 -1.79 5.43
C LEU A 334 14.18 -1.94 6.47
N TYR A 335 14.16 -3.04 7.22
CA TYR A 335 13.11 -3.31 8.20
C TYR A 335 13.68 -3.48 9.61
N LEU A 336 14.65 -4.39 9.81
CA LEU A 336 15.09 -4.71 11.17
C LEU A 336 15.80 -3.54 11.84
N LEU A 337 16.79 -2.93 11.19
CA LEU A 337 17.53 -1.78 11.72
C LEU A 337 16.60 -0.60 12.04
N PRO A 338 15.73 -0.14 11.11
CA PRO A 338 14.76 0.92 11.38
C PRO A 338 13.84 0.61 12.57
N THR A 339 13.37 -0.63 12.68
CA THR A 339 12.47 -1.03 13.76
C THR A 339 13.17 -0.98 15.12
N ILE A 340 14.43 -1.42 15.19
CA ILE A 340 15.21 -1.37 16.44
C ILE A 340 15.49 0.08 16.85
N LEU A 341 15.88 0.93 15.89
CA LEU A 341 16.11 2.36 16.15
C LEU A 341 14.83 3.04 16.64
N GLU A 342 13.70 2.82 15.97
CA GLU A 342 12.40 3.35 16.41
C GLU A 342 12.04 2.88 17.82
N ALA A 343 12.23 1.59 18.13
CA ALA A 343 11.95 1.06 19.46
C ALA A 343 12.85 1.71 20.53
N TYR A 344 14.14 1.91 20.23
CA TYR A 344 15.10 2.54 21.13
C TYR A 344 14.79 4.01 21.38
N ASP A 345 14.52 4.79 20.34
CA ASP A 345 14.23 6.21 20.45
C ASP A 345 12.93 6.47 21.23
N ASN A 346 11.89 5.67 20.97
CA ASN A 346 10.63 5.73 21.74
C ASN A 346 10.83 5.34 23.21
N LEU A 347 11.69 4.35 23.49
CA LEU A 347 12.03 3.95 24.85
C LEU A 347 12.72 5.10 25.59
N ILE A 348 13.68 5.79 24.96
CA ILE A 348 14.35 6.95 25.55
C ILE A 348 13.36 8.08 25.84
N LEU A 349 12.50 8.42 24.87
CA LEU A 349 11.52 9.49 25.04
C LEU A 349 10.55 9.20 26.19
N SER A 350 10.07 7.96 26.31
CA SER A 350 9.20 7.57 27.42
C SER A 350 9.93 7.63 28.77
N LEU A 351 11.18 7.17 28.84
CA LEU A 351 12.00 7.29 30.05
C LEU A 351 12.22 8.75 30.45
N SER A 352 12.51 9.62 29.48
CA SER A 352 12.71 11.06 29.69
C SER A 352 11.43 11.81 30.09
N LEU A 353 10.25 11.25 29.82
CA LEU A 353 8.97 11.81 30.26
C LEU A 353 8.64 11.40 31.70
N ILE A 354 9.15 10.24 32.13
CA ILE A 354 8.90 9.66 33.46
C ILE A 354 9.84 10.25 34.52
N LEU A 355 11.08 10.58 34.14
CA LEU A 355 12.07 11.31 34.95
C LEU A 355 11.78 12.81 34.94
#